data_AF-A0A832K2Z2-F1
#
_entry.id   AF-A0A832K2Z2-F1
#
_cell.length_a   1.000
_cell.length_b   1.000
_cell.length_c   1.000
_cell.angle_alpha   90.00
_cell.angle_beta   90.00
_cell.angle_gamma   90.00
#
_symmetry.space_group_name_H-M   'P 1'
#
loop_
_entity.id
_entity.type
_entity.pdbx_description
1 polymer ?
#
loop_
_entity_poly.entity_id
_entity_poly.type
_entity_poly.pdbx_seq_one_letter_code
_entity_poly.pdbx_strand_id
1 'polypeptide(L)' 'MLNKLTEIFNDEKLVNKIKVRLPYLFQLAELESSRAGKIGMEVGSLLVKHRETRSIEINWKKTRIDFNPYKRWVDYWKED' A
#
# COMPACT_ATOMS: atom_id res chain seq x y z
N MET A 1 10.75 17.71 19.72
CA MET A 1 9.48 17.42 19.01
C MET A 1 9.72 16.45 17.85
N LEU A 2 10.35 15.31 18.12
CA LEU A 2 10.62 14.23 17.14
C LEU A 2 9.96 12.89 17.56
N ASN A 3 9.55 12.77 18.83
CA ASN A 3 9.17 11.51 19.46
C ASN A 3 7.90 10.88 18.89
N LYS A 4 6.92 11.68 18.47
CA LYS A 4 5.61 11.14 18.04
C LYS A 4 5.69 10.35 16.73
N LEU A 5 6.54 10.77 15.80
CA LEU A 5 6.81 10.00 14.58
C LEU A 5 7.57 8.71 14.93
N THR A 6 8.58 8.82 15.79
CA THR A 6 9.36 7.68 16.29
C THR A 6 8.47 6.61 16.95
N GLU A 7 7.51 7.03 17.76
CA GLU A 7 6.52 6.18 18.43
C GLU A 7 5.64 5.41 17.44
N ILE A 8 5.20 6.04 16.34
CA ILE A 8 4.40 5.40 15.29
C ILE A 8 5.14 4.22 14.65
N PHE A 9 6.45 4.34 14.46
CA PHE A 9 7.27 3.24 13.92
C PHE A 9 7.54 2.12 14.94
N ASN A 10 7.36 2.39 16.25
CA ASN A 10 7.50 1.41 17.32
C ASN A 10 6.16 0.71 17.65
N ASP A 11 5.02 1.22 17.16
CA ASP A 11 3.72 0.59 17.35
C ASP A 11 3.60 -0.66 16.46
N GLU A 12 3.83 -1.82 17.06
CA GLU A 12 3.76 -3.11 16.39
C GLU A 12 2.38 -3.38 15.75
N LYS A 13 1.28 -2.93 16.36
CA LYS A 13 -0.07 -3.16 15.81
C LYS A 13 -0.23 -2.37 14.51
N LEU A 14 0.20 -1.12 14.51
CA LEU A 14 0.16 -0.26 13.34
C LEU A 14 1.11 -0.77 12.25
N VAL A 15 2.34 -1.12 12.61
CA VAL A 15 3.33 -1.68 11.68
C VAL A 15 2.80 -2.96 11.02
N ASN A 16 2.22 -3.87 11.80
CA ASN A 16 1.64 -5.10 11.25
C ASN A 16 0.45 -4.82 10.33
N LYS A 17 -0.42 -3.86 10.69
CA LYS A 17 -1.53 -3.45 9.82
C LYS A 17 -1.03 -2.87 8.49
N ILE A 18 0.03 -2.07 8.52
CA ILE A 18 0.66 -1.51 7.32
C ILE A 18 1.28 -2.63 6.48
N LYS A 19 2.06 -3.54 7.08
CA LYS A 19 2.67 -4.68 6.39
C LYS A 19 1.65 -5.57 5.67
N VAL A 20 0.46 -5.75 6.23
CA VAL A 20 -0.60 -6.56 5.60
C VAL A 20 -1.40 -5.76 4.57
N ARG A 21 -1.84 -4.53 4.90
CA ARG A 21 -2.79 -3.80 4.05
C ARG A 21 -2.13 -3.03 2.91
N LEU A 22 -0.92 -2.50 3.11
CA LEU A 22 -0.28 -1.65 2.12
C LEU A 22 0.00 -2.41 0.80
N PRO A 23 0.54 -3.65 0.81
CA PRO A 23 0.70 -4.44 -0.41
C PRO A 23 -0.60 -4.65 -1.17
N TYR A 24 -1.67 -5.00 -0.45
CA TYR A 24 -2.99 -5.22 -1.02
C TYR A 24 -3.56 -3.96 -1.68
N LEU A 25 -3.50 -2.81 -0.98
CA LEU A 25 -3.98 -1.53 -1.50
C LEU A 25 -3.18 -1.06 -2.73
N PHE A 26 -1.86 -1.26 -2.71
CA PHE A 26 -1.02 -0.98 -3.88
C PHE A 26 -1.37 -1.87 -5.07
N GLN A 27 -1.65 -3.15 -4.83
CA GLN A 27 -2.08 -4.07 -5.89
C GLN A 27 -3.45 -3.68 -6.45
N LEU A 28 -4.39 -3.22 -5.62
CA LEU A 28 -5.67 -2.68 -6.10
C LEU A 28 -5.46 -1.41 -6.93
N ALA A 29 -4.63 -0.48 -6.47
CA ALA A 29 -4.30 0.73 -7.22
C ALA A 29 -3.63 0.39 -8.57
N GLU A 30 -2.78 -0.63 -8.63
CA GLU A 30 -2.20 -1.16 -9.89
C GLU A 30 -3.30 -1.65 -10.85
N LEU A 31 -4.29 -2.37 -10.33
CA LEU A 31 -5.42 -2.88 -11.12
C LEU A 31 -6.36 -1.75 -11.62
N GLU A 32 -6.64 -0.76 -10.79
CA GLU A 32 -7.53 0.36 -11.13
C GLU A 32 -6.85 1.46 -11.97
N SER A 33 -5.58 1.74 -11.71
CA SER A 33 -4.84 2.87 -12.30
C SER A 33 -3.95 2.48 -13.48
N SER A 34 -4.14 1.29 -14.07
CA SER A 34 -3.34 0.81 -15.22
C SER A 34 -3.58 1.64 -16.48
N ARG A 35 -2.98 2.84 -16.53
CA ARG A 35 -2.57 3.51 -17.76
C ARG A 35 -1.07 3.26 -17.90
N ALA A 36 -0.70 2.41 -18.84
CA ALA A 36 0.68 2.17 -19.31
C ALA A 36 1.65 1.37 -18.40
N GLY A 37 1.17 0.52 -17.48
CA GLY A 37 1.95 -0.62 -16.95
C GLY A 37 3.26 -0.31 -16.22
N LYS A 38 3.53 0.95 -15.87
CA LYS A 38 4.75 1.38 -15.18
C LYS A 38 4.38 2.33 -14.05
N ILE A 39 4.02 1.78 -12.89
CA ILE A 39 4.08 2.54 -11.65
C ILE A 39 5.47 2.30 -11.06
N GLY A 40 6.26 3.38 -11.04
CA GLY A 40 7.64 3.38 -10.57
C GLY A 40 7.71 3.10 -9.08
N MET A 41 8.09 1.88 -8.73
CA MET A 41 8.61 1.52 -7.40
C MET A 41 10.01 2.14 -7.14
N GLU A 42 10.43 3.12 -7.94
CA GLU A 42 11.77 3.74 -7.93
C GLU A 42 11.86 5.04 -7.11
N VAL A 43 10.77 5.51 -6.50
CA VAL A 43 10.74 6.85 -5.86
C VAL A 43 11.43 6.89 -4.48
N GLY A 44 11.83 5.76 -3.89
CA GLY A 44 12.32 5.71 -2.50
C GLY A 44 13.84 5.71 -2.29
N SER A 45 14.64 5.36 -3.30
CA SER A 45 16.01 4.88 -3.08
C SER A 45 17.00 5.92 -2.54
N LEU A 46 16.72 7.22 -2.74
CA LEU A 46 17.57 8.32 -2.28
C LEU A 46 17.19 8.82 -0.88
N LEU A 47 15.90 8.82 -0.52
CA LEU A 47 15.41 9.30 0.78
C LEU A 47 15.60 8.28 1.92
N VAL A 48 15.69 7.00 1.58
CA VAL A 48 15.88 5.91 2.56
C VAL A 48 17.29 5.89 3.18
N LYS A 49 18.29 6.51 2.53
CA LYS A 49 19.71 6.40 2.93
C LYS A 49 20.16 7.31 4.07
N HIS A 50 19.29 8.19 4.59
CA HIS A 50 19.68 9.06 5.70
C HIS A 50 19.74 8.27 7.02
N ARG A 51 20.74 8.56 7.87
CA ARG A 51 21.04 7.80 9.10
C ARG A 51 19.89 7.80 10.12
N GLU A 52 19.02 8.81 10.06
CA GLU A 52 17.86 8.95 10.93
C GLU A 52 16.55 8.45 10.29
N THR A 53 16.60 7.93 9.07
CA THR A 53 15.42 7.40 8.39
C THR A 53 15.01 6.08 9.02
N ARG A 54 13.75 6.00 9.44
CA ARG A 54 13.09 4.76 9.85
C ARG A 54 12.32 4.20 8.66
N SER A 55 12.54 2.92 8.36
CA SER A 55 11.83 2.22 7.30
C SER A 55 11.08 1.01 7.87
N ILE A 56 9.94 0.70 7.24
CA ILE A 56 9.21 -0.54 7.51
C ILE A 56 9.50 -1.45 6.32
N GLU A 57 10.18 -2.56 6.58
CA GLU A 57 10.40 -3.57 5.55
C GLU A 57 9.09 -4.31 5.27
N ILE A 58 8.66 -4.28 4.01
CA ILE A 58 7.41 -4.86 3.54
C ILE A 58 7.75 -5.95 2.53
N ASN A 59 7.21 -7.14 2.75
CA ASN A 59 7.34 -8.24 1.81
C ASN A 59 6.25 -8.13 0.72
N TRP A 60 6.63 -7.62 -0.45
CA TRP A 60 5.74 -7.37 -1.57
C TRP A 60 5.39 -8.64 -2.34
N LYS A 61 4.76 -9.61 -1.68
CA LYS A 61 4.25 -10.81 -2.34
C LYS A 61 2.96 -10.48 -3.07
N LYS A 62 2.97 -10.60 -4.40
CA LYS A 62 1.74 -10.54 -5.20
C LYS A 62 0.85 -11.73 -4.84
N THR A 63 -0.28 -11.46 -4.21
CA THR A 63 -1.32 -12.47 -3.98
C THR A 63 -2.26 -12.50 -5.18
N ARG A 64 -2.84 -13.65 -5.52
CA ARG A 64 -3.96 -13.68 -6.48
C ARG A 64 -5.13 -12.94 -5.83
N ILE A 65 -5.47 -11.78 -6.39
CA ILE A 65 -6.64 -11.01 -5.98
C ILE A 65 -7.71 -11.19 -7.06
N ASP A 66 -8.85 -11.74 -6.68
CA ASP A 66 -10.06 -11.68 -7.50
C ASP A 66 -10.69 -10.30 -7.25
N PHE A 67 -10.45 -9.38 -8.17
CA PHE A 67 -10.97 -8.02 -8.11
C PHE A 67 -11.78 -7.72 -9.35
N ASN A 68 -13.07 -7.46 -9.15
CA ASN A 68 -13.96 -7.00 -10.21
C ASN A 68 -14.18 -5.48 -10.07
N PRO A 69 -13.59 -4.66 -10.96
CA PRO A 69 -13.69 -3.19 -10.88
C PRO A 69 -15.11 -2.66 -11.10
N TYR A 70 -16.00 -3.46 -11.67
CA TYR A 70 -17.38 -3.08 -11.95
C TYR A 70 -18.37 -3.56 -10.88
N LYS A 71 -17.92 -4.38 -9.91
CA LYS A 71 -18.79 -4.95 -8.88
C LYS A 71 -19.61 -3.87 -8.16
N ARG A 72 -18.98 -2.74 -7.85
CA ARG A 72 -19.65 -1.61 -7.20
C ARG A 72 -20.82 -1.08 -8.03
N TRP A 73 -20.65 -0.95 -9.34
CA TRP A 73 -21.73 -0.51 -10.23
C TRP A 73 -22.81 -1.58 -10.35
N VAL A 74 -22.43 -2.84 -10.54
CA VAL A 74 -23.36 -3.96 -10.65
C VAL A 74 -24.27 -4.09 -9.42
N ASP A 75 -23.75 -3.85 -8.21
CA ASP A 75 -24.54 -3.86 -6.99
C ASP A 75 -25.55 -2.69 -6.96
N TYR A 76 -25.14 -1.48 -7.36
CA TYR A 76 -26.07 -0.33 -7.51
C TYR A 76 -27.19 -0.58 -8.53
N TRP A 77 -26.89 -1.24 -9.65
CA TRP A 77 -27.89 -1.52 -10.71
C TRP A 77 -28.84 -2.67 -10.36
N LYS A 78 -28.59 -3.44 -9.30
CA LYS A 78 -29.47 -4.55 -8.84
C LYS A 78 -30.46 -4.14 -7.76
N GLU A 79 -30.30 -2.93 -7.21
CA GLU A 79 -31.20 -2.36 -6.21
C GLU A 79 -32.40 -1.61 -6.85
N ASP A 80 -32.45 -1.50 -8.19
CA ASP A 80 -33.62 -1.11 -9.01
C ASP A 80 -34.33 -2.34 -9.60
#